data_AF-A0A1B7LDB9-F1
#
_entry.id   AF-A0A1B7LDB9-F1
#
_cell.length_a   1.000
_cell.length_b   1.000
_cell.length_c   1.000
_cell.angle_alpha   90.00
_cell.angle_beta   90.00
_cell.angle_gamma   90.00
#
_symmetry.space_group_name_H-M   'P 1'
#
loop_
_entity.id
_entity.type
_entity.pdbx_description
1 polymer ?
#
loop_
_entity_poly.entity_id
_entity_poly.type
_entity_poly.pdbx_seq_one_letter_code
_entity_poly.pdbx_strand_id
1 'polypeptide(L)'
;MATIREILEARNEIAIEGPSSLEQLEKILTRKRSEKKDGPPKQKWARQDVRKDYMNRAEREEFMILAAMAGKLEEVIDNWEKHNRPRERIKWARTSLTFLYKAMDDCVIGIPLETIAQIVREVGLCTIGVIEYEPRRR
;
A
#
# COMPACT_ATOMS: atom_id res chain seq x y z
N MET A 1 -4.90 -10.09 19.78
CA MET A 1 -4.55 -8.74 19.30
C MET A 1 -3.04 -8.66 19.31
N ALA A 2 -2.41 -8.39 18.17
CA ALA A 2 -0.95 -8.28 18.13
C ALA A 2 -0.51 -6.98 18.83
N THR A 3 0.51 -7.08 19.68
CA THR A 3 1.05 -5.92 20.40
C THR A 3 1.92 -5.07 19.46
N ILE A 4 2.02 -3.77 19.72
CA ILE A 4 2.84 -2.83 18.91
C ILE A 4 4.28 -3.34 18.71
N ARG A 5 4.79 -4.08 19.71
CA ARG A 5 6.08 -4.77 19.66
C ARG A 5 6.17 -5.78 18.51
N GLU A 6 5.18 -6.66 18.37
CA GLU A 6 5.14 -7.70 17.32
C GLU A 6 5.07 -7.09 15.91
N ILE A 7 4.40 -5.93 15.77
CA ILE A 7 4.29 -5.22 14.48
C ILE A 7 5.63 -4.58 14.08
N LEU A 8 6.40 -4.06 15.04
CA LEU A 8 7.69 -3.39 14.78
C LEU A 8 8.83 -4.39 14.56
N GLU A 9 8.79 -5.53 15.25
CA GLU A 9 9.75 -6.62 15.10
C GLU A 9 9.57 -7.35 13.75
N ALA A 10 8.32 -7.58 13.32
CA ALA A 10 8.01 -8.17 12.00
C ALA A 10 8.43 -7.29 10.81
N ARG A 11 8.66 -5.99 11.03
CA ARG A 11 9.12 -5.03 10.01
C ARG A 11 10.63 -4.85 9.95
N ASN A 12 11.40 -5.59 10.77
CA ASN A 12 12.87 -5.47 10.85
C ASN A 12 13.36 -4.04 11.18
N GLU A 13 12.54 -3.20 11.82
CA GLU A 13 12.86 -1.79 12.06
C GLU A 13 13.68 -1.57 13.35
N ILE A 14 13.80 -2.59 14.21
CA ILE A 14 14.57 -2.52 15.45
C ILE A 14 15.11 -3.90 15.84
N ALA A 15 16.44 -4.04 15.89
CA ALA A 15 17.09 -5.10 16.64
C ALA A 15 17.29 -4.56 18.07
N ILE A 16 16.36 -4.85 18.98
CA ILE A 16 16.53 -4.50 20.39
C ILE A 16 16.53 -5.80 21.20
N GLU A 17 17.70 -6.15 21.72
CA GLU A 17 17.83 -7.17 22.75
C GLU A 17 17.15 -6.69 24.04
N GLY A 18 16.16 -7.43 24.51
CA GLY A 18 15.60 -7.31 25.87
C GLY A 18 14.31 -6.48 26.03
N PRO A 19 13.61 -6.64 27.17
CA PRO A 19 12.30 -6.04 27.40
C PRO A 19 12.42 -4.54 27.70
N SER A 20 12.25 -3.70 26.69
CA SER A 20 12.22 -2.24 26.84
C SER A 20 10.81 -1.78 27.22
N SER A 21 10.69 -0.96 28.26
CA SER A 21 9.38 -0.48 28.73
C SER A 21 8.73 0.47 27.71
N LEU A 22 7.39 0.59 27.75
CA LEU A 22 6.61 1.46 26.88
C LEU A 22 7.14 2.90 26.84
N GLU A 23 7.57 3.44 27.98
CA GLU A 23 8.16 4.78 28.08
C GLU A 23 9.49 4.92 27.33
N GLN A 24 10.30 3.86 27.28
CA GLN A 24 11.56 3.87 26.52
C GLN A 24 11.30 3.86 25.02
N LEU A 25 10.29 3.12 24.55
CA LEU A 25 9.89 3.11 23.14
C LEU A 25 9.29 4.46 22.71
N GLU A 26 8.50 5.11 23.56
CA GLU A 26 7.98 6.45 23.30
C GLU A 26 9.09 7.51 23.21
N LYS A 27 10.13 7.41 24.06
CA LYS A 27 11.33 8.27 23.98
C LYS A 27 12.13 8.06 22.70
N ILE A 28 12.27 6.82 22.23
CA ILE A 28 12.97 6.52 20.96
C ILE A 28 12.18 7.07 19.77
N LEU A 29 10.85 6.91 19.77
CA LEU A 29 9.97 7.41 18.71
C LEU A 29 9.96 8.94 18.64
N THR A 30 9.92 9.62 19.80
CA THR A 30 9.97 11.09 19.84
C THR A 30 11.31 11.63 19.36
N ARG A 31 12.43 10.99 19.72
CA ARG A 31 13.78 11.36 19.25
C ARG A 31 13.96 11.19 17.73
N LYS A 32 13.47 10.09 17.15
CA LYS A 32 13.46 9.91 15.67
C LYS A 32 12.56 10.93 14.96
N ARG A 33 11.52 11.44 15.64
CA ARG A 33 10.59 12.43 15.09
C ARG A 33 11.18 13.84 15.09
N SER A 34 12.00 14.19 16.09
CA SER A 34 12.75 15.45 16.12
C SER A 34 13.88 15.44 15.10
N GLU A 35 14.62 14.34 14.94
CA GLU A 35 15.71 14.24 13.95
C GLU A 35 15.22 14.34 12.49
N LYS A 36 13.96 13.97 12.21
CA LYS A 36 13.33 14.17 10.89
C LYS A 36 12.89 15.61 10.59
N LYS A 37 12.80 16.49 11.60
CA LYS A 37 12.31 17.87 11.44
C LYS A 37 13.41 18.89 11.12
N ASP A 38 14.67 18.58 11.43
CA ASP A 38 15.82 19.48 11.21
C ASP A 38 16.56 19.24 9.88
N GLY A 39 15.94 18.55 8.92
CA GLY A 39 16.45 18.50 7.54
C GLY A 39 16.18 19.83 6.83
N PRO A 40 17.10 20.33 5.98
CA PRO A 40 16.86 21.54 5.19
C PRO A 40 15.54 21.37 4.40
N PRO A 41 14.78 22.46 4.16
CA PRO A 41 13.51 22.38 3.46
C PRO A 41 13.75 21.66 2.13
N LYS A 42 13.18 20.45 1.99
CA LYS A 42 13.23 19.69 0.75
C LYS A 42 12.65 20.60 -0.32
N GLN A 43 13.50 21.16 -1.17
CA GLN A 43 13.08 21.86 -2.36
C GLN A 43 12.04 20.96 -3.03
N LYS A 44 10.85 21.51 -3.27
CA LYS A 44 9.85 20.85 -4.11
C LYS A 44 10.42 20.91 -5.52
N TRP A 45 11.25 19.94 -5.87
CA TRP A 45 11.63 19.70 -7.24
C TRP A 45 10.30 19.29 -7.87
N ALA A 46 9.70 20.21 -8.64
CA ALA A 46 8.65 19.85 -9.56
C ALA A 46 9.24 18.73 -10.40
N ARG A 47 8.89 17.48 -10.06
CA ARG A 47 9.27 16.32 -10.85
C ARG A 47 8.71 16.65 -12.22
N GLN A 48 9.60 16.96 -13.15
CA GLN A 48 9.21 17.06 -14.54
C GLN A 48 8.54 15.73 -14.84
N ASP A 49 7.24 15.76 -15.16
CA ASP A 49 6.51 14.61 -15.66
C ASP A 49 7.22 14.18 -16.93
N VAL A 50 8.20 13.28 -16.78
CA VAL A 50 8.80 12.59 -17.90
C VAL A 50 7.71 11.67 -18.38
N ARG A 51 6.92 12.17 -19.35
CA ARG A 51 5.87 11.42 -20.05
C ARG A 51 6.54 10.26 -20.76
N LYS A 52 6.64 9.11 -20.08
CA LYS A 52 6.98 7.86 -20.72
C LYS A 52 5.72 7.40 -21.43
N ASP A 53 5.83 7.19 -22.74
CA ASP A 53 4.74 6.66 -23.58
C ASP A 53 4.60 5.12 -23.46
N TYR A 54 5.39 4.51 -22.57
CA TYR A 54 5.45 3.06 -22.38
C TYR A 54 5.66 2.72 -20.91
N MET A 55 5.15 1.55 -20.52
CA MET A 55 5.30 0.98 -19.18
C MET A 55 6.41 -0.08 -19.21
N ASN A 56 7.39 0.02 -18.31
CA ASN A 56 8.38 -1.04 -18.16
C ASN A 56 7.73 -2.29 -17.52
N ARG A 57 8.37 -3.46 -17.65
CA ARG A 57 7.83 -4.72 -17.11
C ARG A 57 7.49 -4.64 -15.61
N ALA A 58 8.37 -4.04 -14.82
CA ALA A 58 8.16 -3.87 -13.38
C ALA A 58 6.98 -2.93 -13.08
N GLU A 59 6.89 -1.78 -13.77
CA GLU A 59 5.77 -0.83 -13.63
C GLU A 59 4.44 -1.49 -14.03
N ARG A 60 4.46 -2.38 -15.04
CA ARG A 60 3.31 -3.16 -15.47
C ARG A 60 2.88 -4.17 -14.41
N GLU A 61 3.82 -4.92 -13.84
CA GLU A 61 3.53 -5.86 -12.76
C GLU A 61 2.96 -5.13 -11.52
N GLU A 62 3.52 -3.97 -11.15
CA GLU A 62 3.01 -3.13 -10.07
C GLU A 62 1.57 -2.64 -10.33
N PHE A 63 1.32 -2.09 -11.53
CA PHE A 63 -0.03 -1.66 -11.92
C PHE A 63 -1.02 -2.83 -11.92
N MET A 64 -0.61 -4.00 -12.41
CA MET A 64 -1.43 -5.20 -12.41
C MET A 64 -1.84 -5.60 -10.99
N ILE A 65 -0.91 -5.56 -10.03
CA ILE A 65 -1.19 -5.85 -8.62
C ILE A 65 -2.17 -4.83 -8.04
N LEU A 66 -1.95 -3.53 -8.28
CA LEU A 66 -2.84 -2.48 -7.79
C LEU A 66 -4.26 -2.61 -8.34
N ALA A 67 -4.39 -2.87 -9.64
CA ALA A 67 -5.67 -3.11 -10.30
C ALA A 67 -6.39 -4.35 -9.74
N ALA A 68 -5.65 -5.44 -9.54
CA ALA A 68 -6.15 -6.66 -8.90
C ALA A 68 -6.67 -6.41 -7.47
N MET A 69 -5.90 -5.64 -6.67
CA MET A 69 -6.30 -5.27 -5.31
C MET A 69 -7.55 -4.39 -5.30
N ALA A 70 -7.64 -3.41 -6.21
CA ALA A 70 -8.80 -2.54 -6.34
C ALA A 70 -10.06 -3.35 -6.68
N GLY A 71 -10.00 -4.19 -7.72
CA GLY A 71 -11.13 -5.04 -8.11
C GLY A 71 -11.57 -5.99 -7.00
N LYS A 72 -10.62 -6.62 -6.29
CA LYS A 72 -10.99 -7.51 -5.17
C LYS A 72 -11.62 -6.74 -4.01
N LEU A 73 -11.13 -5.54 -3.72
CA LEU A 73 -11.66 -4.72 -2.65
C LEU A 73 -13.08 -4.22 -2.97
N GLU A 74 -13.38 -3.91 -4.24
CA GLU A 74 -14.73 -3.60 -4.70
C GLU A 74 -15.70 -4.76 -4.47
N GLU A 75 -15.34 -5.98 -4.88
CA GLU A 75 -16.16 -7.17 -4.61
C GLU A 75 -16.43 -7.36 -3.10
N VAL A 76 -15.41 -7.13 -2.27
CA VAL A 76 -15.52 -7.24 -0.81
C VAL A 76 -16.44 -6.17 -0.24
N ILE A 77 -16.35 -4.93 -0.74
CA ILE A 77 -17.23 -3.82 -0.35
C ILE A 77 -18.67 -4.15 -0.73
N ASP A 78 -18.93 -4.56 -1.97
CA ASP A 78 -20.26 -4.93 -2.45
C ASP A 78 -20.87 -6.05 -1.61
N ASN A 79 -20.06 -7.07 -1.29
CA ASN A 79 -20.49 -8.16 -0.43
C ASN A 79 -20.83 -7.67 0.99
N TRP A 80 -20.05 -6.75 1.54
CA TRP A 80 -20.30 -6.17 2.85
C TRP A 80 -21.54 -5.29 2.89
N GLU A 81 -21.83 -4.56 1.82
CA GLU A 81 -23.06 -3.77 1.68
C GLU A 81 -24.29 -4.68 1.61
N LYS A 82 -24.24 -5.75 0.81
CA LYS A 82 -25.32 -6.75 0.71
C LYS A 82 -25.63 -7.42 2.05
N HIS A 83 -24.61 -7.68 2.86
CA HIS A 83 -24.75 -8.32 4.18
C HIS A 83 -24.87 -7.32 5.35
N ASN A 84 -25.09 -6.04 5.06
CA ASN A 84 -25.31 -4.98 6.05
C ASN A 84 -24.21 -4.94 7.14
N ARG A 85 -22.96 -5.13 6.73
CA ARG A 85 -21.79 -5.07 7.63
C ARG A 85 -21.59 -3.65 8.18
N PRO A 86 -20.80 -3.46 9.25
CA PRO A 86 -20.63 -2.15 9.88
C PRO A 86 -20.22 -1.05 8.90
N ARG A 87 -20.96 0.06 8.89
CA ARG A 87 -20.75 1.17 7.94
C ARG A 87 -19.35 1.77 7.99
N GLU A 88 -18.74 1.87 9.18
CA GLU A 88 -17.36 2.38 9.31
C GLU A 88 -16.33 1.48 8.59
N ARG A 89 -16.54 0.15 8.60
CA ARG A 89 -15.67 -0.77 7.86
C ARG A 89 -15.73 -0.50 6.35
N ILE A 90 -16.94 -0.33 5.82
CA ILE A 90 -17.18 -0.04 4.40
C ILE A 90 -16.58 1.31 4.03
N LYS A 91 -16.73 2.32 4.89
CA LYS A 91 -16.14 3.65 4.73
C LYS A 91 -14.61 3.61 4.65
N TRP A 92 -13.95 2.86 5.54
CA TRP A 92 -12.49 2.73 5.49
C TRP A 92 -12.02 1.99 4.23
N ALA A 93 -12.73 0.93 3.83
CA ALA A 93 -12.41 0.22 2.60
C ALA A 93 -12.57 1.10 1.35
N ARG A 94 -13.64 1.90 1.26
CA ARG A 94 -13.81 2.91 0.19
C ARG A 94 -12.70 3.95 0.18
N THR A 95 -12.27 4.37 1.37
CA THR A 95 -11.15 5.30 1.51
C THR A 95 -9.85 4.69 0.99
N SER A 96 -9.56 3.44 1.35
CA SER A 96 -8.42 2.69 0.81
C SER A 96 -8.50 2.54 -0.70
N LEU A 97 -9.69 2.25 -1.24
CA LEU A 97 -9.92 2.16 -2.69
C LEU A 97 -9.60 3.48 -3.40
N THR A 98 -9.98 4.62 -2.83
CA THR A 98 -9.60 5.94 -3.39
C THR A 98 -8.09 6.13 -3.47
N PHE A 99 -7.34 5.67 -2.46
CA PHE A 99 -5.88 5.76 -2.48
C PHE A 99 -5.23 4.76 -3.45
N LEU A 100 -5.82 3.58 -3.64
CA LEU A 100 -5.41 2.65 -4.69
C LEU A 100 -5.58 3.28 -6.07
N TYR A 101 -6.73 3.90 -6.35
CA TYR A 101 -6.95 4.58 -7.62
C TYR A 101 -5.98 5.74 -7.84
N LYS A 102 -5.68 6.54 -6.82
CA LYS A 102 -4.65 7.58 -6.94
C LYS A 102 -3.26 7.04 -7.27
N ALA A 103 -2.90 5.89 -6.71
CA ALA A 103 -1.62 5.24 -7.03
C ALA A 103 -1.63 4.69 -8.47
N MET A 104 -2.73 4.09 -8.90
CA MET A 104 -2.91 3.62 -10.28
C MET A 104 -2.85 4.77 -11.29
N ASP A 105 -3.49 5.90 -10.99
CA ASP A 105 -3.47 7.11 -11.82
C ASP A 105 -2.03 7.60 -12.02
N ASP A 106 -1.22 7.62 -10.95
CA ASP A 106 0.21 7.99 -11.00
C ASP A 106 1.02 7.03 -11.89
N CYS A 107 0.73 5.72 -11.83
CA CYS A 107 1.38 4.71 -12.66
C CYS A 107 1.08 4.87 -14.16
N VAL A 108 -0.05 5.47 -14.53
CA VAL A 108 -0.48 5.61 -15.93
C VAL A 108 -0.33 7.02 -16.50
N ILE A 109 0.30 7.94 -15.76
CA ILE A 109 0.54 9.31 -16.24
C ILE A 109 1.34 9.26 -17.54
N GLY A 110 0.74 9.74 -18.62
CA GLY A 110 1.37 9.81 -19.95
C GLY A 110 1.28 8.52 -20.77
N ILE A 111 0.59 7.48 -20.29
CA ILE A 111 0.38 6.23 -21.04
C ILE A 111 -0.91 6.33 -21.88
N PRO A 112 -0.90 5.86 -23.15
CA PRO A 112 -2.10 5.80 -23.99
C PRO A 112 -3.21 4.93 -23.37
N LEU A 113 -4.46 5.37 -23.53
CA LEU A 113 -5.62 4.71 -22.96
C LEU A 113 -5.78 3.26 -23.47
N GLU A 114 -5.40 3.01 -24.73
CA GLU A 114 -5.45 1.68 -25.35
C GLU A 114 -4.54 0.69 -24.62
N THR A 115 -3.34 1.13 -24.23
CA THR A 115 -2.36 0.33 -23.48
C THR A 115 -2.88 0.03 -22.08
N ILE A 116 -3.45 1.02 -21.39
CA ILE A 116 -4.05 0.85 -20.07
C ILE A 116 -5.20 -0.17 -20.15
N ALA A 117 -6.09 -0.04 -21.12
CA ALA A 117 -7.21 -0.95 -21.32
C ALA A 117 -6.76 -2.39 -21.61
N GLN A 118 -5.66 -2.56 -22.36
CA GLN A 118 -5.08 -3.88 -22.58
C GLN A 118 -4.57 -4.51 -21.27
N ILE A 119 -3.83 -3.75 -20.46
CA ILE A 119 -3.31 -4.24 -19.19
C ILE A 119 -4.45 -4.58 -18.23
N VAL A 120 -5.48 -3.73 -18.13
CA VAL A 120 -6.65 -4.00 -17.27
C VAL A 120 -7.38 -5.29 -17.71
N ARG A 121 -7.52 -5.54 -19.01
CA ARG A 121 -8.10 -6.79 -19.53
C ARG A 121 -7.26 -8.01 -19.12
N GLU A 122 -5.94 -7.90 -19.17
CA GLU A 122 -5.05 -8.98 -18.74
C GLU A 122 -5.15 -9.23 -17.23
N VAL A 123 -5.26 -8.19 -16.41
CA VAL A 123 -5.48 -8.32 -14.95
C VAL A 123 -6.77 -9.09 -14.67
N GLY A 124 -7.85 -8.80 -15.40
CA GLY A 124 -9.11 -9.52 -15.27
C GLY A 124 -9.02 -11.01 -15.59
N LEU A 125 -8.00 -11.44 -16.34
CA LEU A 125 -7.69 -12.84 -16.63
C LEU A 125 -6.70 -13.46 -15.65
N CYS A 126 -6.04 -12.65 -14.81
CA CYS A 126 -5.05 -13.12 -13.85
C CYS A 126 -5.72 -13.64 -12.59
N THR A 127 -5.44 -14.90 -12.25
CA THR A 127 -5.74 -15.43 -10.92
C THR A 127 -4.75 -14.82 -9.93
N ILE A 128 -5.22 -13.97 -9.03
CA ILE A 128 -4.40 -13.48 -7.91
C ILE A 128 -4.14 -14.68 -7.00
N GLY A 129 -2.97 -15.30 -7.15
CA GLY A 129 -2.48 -16.30 -6.21
C GLY A 129 -2.26 -15.62 -4.86
N VAL A 130 -3.21 -15.76 -3.94
CA VAL A 130 -2.96 -15.42 -2.54
C VAL A 130 -1.88 -16.38 -2.08
N ILE A 131 -0.66 -15.88 -1.91
CA ILE A 131 0.41 -16.67 -1.30
C ILE A 131 -0.08 -16.97 0.10
N GLU A 132 -0.47 -18.22 0.34
CA GLU A 132 -0.78 -18.72 1.67
C GLU A 132 0.50 -18.56 2.49
N TYR A 133 0.50 -17.55 3.37
CA TYR A 133 1.55 -17.40 4.35
C TYR A 133 1.39 -18.54 5.33
N GLU A 134 2.14 -19.62 5.15
CA GLU A 134 2.35 -20.61 6.20
C GLU A 134 3.31 -20.00 7.22
N PRO A 135 2.84 -19.62 8.43
CA PRO A 135 3.74 -19.19 9.47
C PRO A 135 4.61 -20.39 9.86
N ARG A 136 5.88 -20.38 9.44
CA ARG A 136 6.88 -21.31 9.98
C ARG A 136 6.98 -21.06 11.48
N ARG A 137 6.37 -21.95 12.27
CA ARG A 137 6.58 -22.01 13.73
C ARG A 137 8.07 -22.26 13.95
N ARG A 138 8.78 -21.25 14.45
CA ARG A 138 10.08 -21.43 15.10
C ARG A 138 9.85 -21.74 16.56
#